data_AF-A0A4Y8PRZ6-F1
#
_entry.id   AF-A0A4Y8PRZ6-F1
#
_cell.length_a   1.000
_cell.length_b   1.000
_cell.length_c   1.000
_cell.angle_alpha   90.00
_cell.angle_beta   90.00
_cell.angle_gamma   90.00
#
_symmetry.space_group_name_H-M   'P 1'
#
loop_
_entity.id
_entity.type
_entity.pdbx_description
1 polymer ?
#
loop_
_entity_poly.entity_id
_entity_poly.type
_entity_poly.pdbx_seq_one_letter_code
_entity_poly.pdbx_strand_id
1 'polypeptide(L)'
;MAEYLSPGVYVEEFDSGAQPLEGASTSTAGFIGLAQRGEIEGIPQLITSVADFHRIFGSYLSESEFGEYRFLSYAVEHFFLNGGARCFVMRVAPSDAKLADNTGNKEEKILGLTSKNPGMWGNQIRATIMPASKAKTQIYEAIDDTHYKVKSNVGFHVGDVVAFEAEGKKQYSKVVGSQDNIIELSVKLDGDVVDKELLPKKVLTTCEFNMVVAYKDEVEVYERMSLNVTSATHIEKVMSRSNIVKVKDLTDGVDLGPIPPFEVISGDKEADNAKFTIALAGGSNGTKDSIAASDFMGVDNGPGKRTGIQSFIDNDVVSIMAIPGVTDPNVQLSLVAHCENLGSRFAVLDIPREKTKVADVMTHRNIFDSQYAAMYNPWLQVFDPLDKRNIFIPPSGSVIGIYARSDQTRGVHKAPANEVVRGAVGLDCQYNKGEQDILNPLGVNLIRAFAGQGIRVWGARTCSSNGLWKYINVRRLFIFLEESIKNGTNWVVFEPNNEQLWARVQRTIDAFLTRVWRDGALMGGSPAEAFYINIGRSTMTQDDLDNGRLICVIGVAPVKPAEFVIFRITQKTSDE
;
A
#
# COMPACT_ATOMS: atom_id res chain seq x y z
N MET A 1 38.65 7.59 -32.22
CA MET A 1 39.51 8.20 -31.19
C MET A 1 39.61 9.66 -31.56
N ALA A 2 39.21 10.59 -30.68
CA ALA A 2 39.27 12.01 -31.00
C ALA A 2 40.72 12.42 -31.28
N GLU A 3 40.94 13.21 -32.33
CA GLU A 3 42.27 13.65 -32.74
C GLU A 3 42.47 15.08 -32.20
N TYR A 4 43.27 15.22 -31.14
CA TYR A 4 43.56 16.52 -30.55
C TYR A 4 44.75 17.18 -31.27
N LEU A 5 44.49 18.29 -31.94
CA LEU A 5 45.45 18.95 -32.83
C LEU A 5 46.18 20.14 -32.18
N SER A 6 46.08 20.34 -30.86
CA SER A 6 46.73 21.46 -30.16
C SER A 6 47.10 21.13 -28.70
N PRO A 7 48.08 21.80 -28.08
CA PRO A 7 48.35 21.65 -26.66
C PRO A 7 47.29 22.41 -25.82
N GLY A 8 46.59 21.73 -24.91
CA GLY A 8 45.58 22.33 -24.03
C GLY A 8 45.06 21.35 -22.98
N VAL A 9 44.24 21.85 -22.04
CA VAL A 9 43.44 21.01 -21.14
C VAL A 9 42.12 20.71 -21.84
N TYR A 10 41.87 19.44 -22.14
CA TYR A 10 40.63 18.97 -22.74
C TYR A 10 39.74 18.36 -21.65
N VAL A 11 38.48 18.74 -21.66
CA VAL A 11 37.44 18.14 -20.81
C VAL A 11 36.49 17.40 -21.76
N GLU A 12 36.40 16.08 -21.59
CA GLU A 12 35.42 15.25 -22.29
C GLU A 12 34.32 14.84 -21.31
N GLU A 13 33.07 14.97 -21.72
CA GLU A 13 31.98 14.24 -21.10
C GLU A 13 31.96 12.83 -21.70
N PHE A 14 32.37 11.85 -20.90
CA PHE A 14 32.09 10.45 -21.19
C PHE A 14 30.88 10.05 -20.35
N ASP A 15 29.91 9.37 -20.96
CA ASP A 15 28.88 8.69 -20.19
C ASP A 15 29.58 7.68 -19.29
N SER A 16 29.43 7.85 -17.97
CA SER A 16 29.99 6.92 -16.99
C SER A 16 29.55 5.51 -17.36
N GLY A 17 30.49 4.55 -17.35
CA GLY A 17 30.26 3.17 -17.77
C GLY A 17 28.97 2.58 -17.20
N ALA A 18 28.39 1.63 -17.95
CA ALA A 18 27.11 0.98 -17.64
C ALA A 18 26.91 0.81 -16.12
N GLN A 19 25.86 1.45 -15.59
CA GLN A 19 25.52 1.31 -14.17
C GLN A 19 25.40 -0.18 -13.84
N PRO A 20 26.06 -0.68 -12.78
CA PRO A 20 25.93 -2.06 -12.39
C PRO A 20 24.46 -2.39 -12.11
N LEU A 21 23.94 -3.45 -12.75
CA LEU A 21 22.62 -4.00 -12.48
C LEU A 21 22.43 -4.23 -10.97
N GLU A 22 21.43 -3.60 -10.35
CA GLU A 22 21.08 -3.89 -8.96
C GLU A 22 20.10 -5.05 -8.89
N GLY A 23 20.18 -5.82 -7.81
CA GLY A 23 19.26 -6.93 -7.57
C GLY A 23 17.87 -6.41 -7.21
N ALA A 24 16.84 -6.94 -7.88
CA ALA A 24 15.44 -6.67 -7.53
C ALA A 24 15.12 -7.15 -6.09
N SER A 25 14.19 -6.46 -5.43
CA SER A 25 13.74 -6.88 -4.09
C SER A 25 12.99 -8.20 -4.16
N THR A 26 13.39 -9.18 -3.34
CA THR A 26 12.71 -10.48 -3.22
C THR A 26 11.90 -10.63 -1.92
N SER A 27 11.89 -9.58 -1.09
CA SER A 27 11.34 -9.62 0.27
C SER A 27 10.14 -8.67 0.49
N THR A 28 9.76 -7.89 -0.53
CA THR A 28 8.57 -7.04 -0.46
C THR A 28 7.33 -7.92 -0.55
N ALA A 29 6.52 -7.92 0.50
CA ALA A 29 5.30 -8.73 0.57
C ALA A 29 4.04 -7.97 0.12
N GLY A 30 3.05 -8.70 -0.39
CA GLY A 30 1.69 -8.23 -0.63
C GLY A 30 0.69 -9.03 0.21
N PHE A 31 -0.17 -8.34 0.97
CA PHE A 31 -1.22 -8.96 1.76
C PHE A 31 -2.59 -8.43 1.38
N ILE A 32 -3.56 -9.34 1.35
CA ILE A 32 -4.97 -9.01 1.15
C ILE A 32 -5.76 -9.63 2.29
N GLY A 33 -6.72 -8.89 2.84
CA GLY A 33 -7.57 -9.41 3.92
C GLY A 33 -8.47 -8.35 4.55
N LEU A 34 -9.23 -8.75 5.56
CA LEU A 34 -10.11 -7.82 6.27
C LEU A 34 -9.34 -7.00 7.32
N ALA A 35 -9.78 -5.75 7.47
CA ALA A 35 -9.30 -4.83 8.51
C ALA A 35 -10.43 -3.91 9.00
N GLN A 36 -10.22 -3.26 10.15
CA GLN A 36 -11.22 -2.37 10.78
C GLN A 36 -11.50 -1.12 9.96
N ARG A 37 -10.47 -0.57 9.32
CA ARG A 37 -10.52 0.61 8.45
C ARG A 37 -9.49 0.53 7.33
N GLY A 38 -9.49 1.50 6.42
CA GLY A 38 -8.57 1.59 5.28
C GLY A 38 -9.29 1.53 3.94
N GLU A 39 -8.62 1.98 2.89
CA GLU A 39 -9.13 1.96 1.51
C GLU A 39 -9.35 0.53 1.02
N ILE A 40 -10.47 0.30 0.33
CA ILE A 40 -10.87 -1.00 -0.26
C ILE A 40 -10.69 -1.05 -1.77
N GLU A 41 -10.33 0.09 -2.36
CA GLU A 41 -10.15 0.29 -3.80
C GLU A 41 -8.92 1.16 -4.03
N GLY A 42 -8.19 0.85 -5.09
CA GLY A 42 -7.08 1.64 -5.60
C GLY A 42 -5.73 0.98 -5.34
N ILE A 43 -4.73 1.80 -4.99
CA ILE A 43 -3.36 1.32 -4.84
C ILE A 43 -3.18 0.70 -3.45
N PRO A 44 -2.63 -0.53 -3.34
CA PRO A 44 -2.27 -1.12 -2.05
C PRO A 44 -1.40 -0.17 -1.22
N GLN A 45 -1.66 -0.10 0.08
CA GLN A 45 -0.96 0.82 0.97
C GLN A 45 0.38 0.22 1.42
N LEU A 46 1.46 1.00 1.30
CA LEU A 46 2.77 0.62 1.82
C LEU A 46 2.76 0.67 3.34
N ILE A 47 3.18 -0.42 3.95
CA ILE A 47 3.32 -0.61 5.39
C ILE A 47 4.77 -0.96 5.70
N THR A 48 5.37 -0.19 6.59
CA THR A 48 6.80 -0.35 6.99
C THR A 48 6.98 -0.83 8.42
N SER A 49 5.90 -0.87 9.21
CA SER A 49 5.91 -1.40 10.58
C SER A 49 4.51 -1.83 11.03
N VAL A 50 4.43 -2.56 12.14
CA VAL A 50 3.15 -2.92 12.78
C VAL A 50 2.40 -1.68 13.27
N ALA A 51 3.12 -0.66 13.78
CA ALA A 51 2.51 0.59 14.20
C ALA A 51 1.87 1.34 13.02
N ASP A 52 2.54 1.32 11.86
CA ASP A 52 2.02 1.89 10.62
C ASP A 52 0.77 1.15 10.14
N PHE A 53 0.77 -0.19 10.22
CA PHE A 53 -0.42 -1.00 9.96
C PHE A 53 -1.58 -0.63 10.89
N HIS A 54 -1.35 -0.58 12.21
CA HIS A 54 -2.39 -0.23 13.17
C HIS A 54 -2.94 1.18 12.97
N ARG A 55 -2.08 2.12 12.58
CA ARG A 55 -2.50 3.46 12.19
C ARG A 55 -3.41 3.39 10.97
N ILE A 56 -3.00 2.77 9.86
CA ILE A 56 -3.78 2.84 8.61
C ILE A 56 -5.02 1.94 8.64
N PHE A 57 -4.91 0.72 9.14
CA PHE A 57 -5.91 -0.34 9.00
C PHE A 57 -6.66 -0.69 10.30
N GLY A 58 -6.20 -0.15 11.44
CA GLY A 58 -6.71 -0.51 12.76
C GLY A 58 -6.07 -1.80 13.30
N SER A 59 -6.62 -2.30 14.41
CA SER A 59 -6.05 -3.43 15.16
C SER A 59 -6.74 -4.76 14.78
N TYR A 60 -6.63 -5.76 15.64
CA TYR A 60 -7.18 -7.09 15.45
C TYR A 60 -8.70 -7.07 15.29
N LEU A 61 -9.19 -8.02 14.51
CA LEU A 61 -10.62 -8.27 14.31
C LEU A 61 -11.12 -9.38 15.24
N SER A 62 -12.37 -9.24 15.70
CA SER A 62 -13.01 -10.21 16.60
C SER A 62 -13.31 -11.52 15.87
N GLU A 63 -13.11 -12.64 16.57
CA GLU A 63 -13.55 -13.97 16.11
C GLU A 63 -15.07 -14.04 15.95
N SER A 64 -15.83 -13.39 16.84
CA SER A 64 -17.30 -13.42 16.81
C SER A 64 -17.89 -12.70 15.59
N GLU A 65 -17.19 -11.68 15.08
CA GLU A 65 -17.68 -10.84 13.99
C GLU A 65 -17.19 -11.32 12.62
N PHE A 66 -15.93 -11.80 12.53
CA PHE A 66 -15.31 -12.13 11.25
C PHE A 66 -14.83 -13.58 11.12
N GLY A 67 -14.85 -14.37 12.20
CA GLY A 67 -14.45 -15.77 12.18
C GLY A 67 -13.07 -15.98 11.56
N GLU A 68 -13.02 -16.74 10.46
CA GLU A 68 -11.79 -17.11 9.74
C GLU A 68 -11.17 -15.97 8.92
N TYR A 69 -11.86 -14.85 8.70
CA TYR A 69 -11.36 -13.74 7.89
C TYR A 69 -10.54 -12.70 8.68
N ARG A 70 -10.36 -12.91 9.99
CA ARG A 70 -9.77 -11.94 10.93
C ARG A 70 -8.24 -11.82 10.90
N PHE A 71 -7.55 -12.60 10.07
CA PHE A 71 -6.13 -12.90 10.27
C PHE A 71 -5.12 -11.92 9.63
N LEU A 72 -5.56 -10.90 8.91
CA LEU A 72 -4.65 -9.96 8.23
C LEU A 72 -3.68 -9.27 9.20
N SER A 73 -4.20 -8.72 10.30
CA SER A 73 -3.36 -8.03 11.32
C SER A 73 -2.31 -8.96 11.92
N TYR A 74 -2.70 -10.19 12.29
CA TYR A 74 -1.78 -11.21 12.81
C TYR A 74 -0.71 -11.60 11.79
N ALA A 75 -1.08 -11.74 10.52
CA ALA A 75 -0.16 -12.11 9.46
C ALA A 75 0.88 -11.01 9.20
N VAL A 76 0.47 -9.74 9.19
CA VAL A 76 1.38 -8.60 9.05
C VAL A 76 2.32 -8.49 10.25
N GLU A 77 1.82 -8.66 11.46
CA GLU A 77 2.66 -8.69 12.66
C GLU A 77 3.69 -9.82 12.62
N HIS A 78 3.25 -11.03 12.29
CA HIS A 78 4.13 -12.19 12.17
C HIS A 78 5.12 -12.07 11.01
N PHE A 79 4.76 -11.37 9.93
CA PHE A 79 5.68 -11.02 8.85
C PHE A 79 6.84 -10.19 9.36
N PHE A 80 6.56 -9.07 10.05
CA PHE A 80 7.61 -8.21 10.64
C PHE A 80 8.42 -8.96 11.71
N LEU A 81 7.75 -9.69 12.60
CA LEU A 81 8.40 -10.49 13.65
C LEU A 81 9.38 -11.53 13.07
N ASN A 82 9.04 -12.11 11.92
CA ASN A 82 9.87 -13.09 11.24
C ASN A 82 10.93 -12.50 10.32
N GLY A 83 11.08 -11.17 10.23
CA GLY A 83 12.15 -10.49 9.49
C GLY A 83 11.72 -9.86 8.17
N GLY A 84 10.41 -9.70 7.95
CA GLY A 84 9.87 -8.80 6.94
C GLY A 84 10.23 -7.35 7.22
N ALA A 85 10.50 -6.57 6.16
CA ALA A 85 10.90 -5.16 6.27
C ALA A 85 9.82 -4.18 5.77
N ARG A 86 9.08 -4.56 4.72
CA ARG A 86 7.97 -3.77 4.18
C ARG A 86 6.97 -4.66 3.46
N CYS A 87 5.69 -4.29 3.51
CA CYS A 87 4.64 -4.95 2.77
C CYS A 87 3.65 -3.95 2.18
N PHE A 88 2.92 -4.37 1.17
CA PHE A 88 1.79 -3.64 0.60
C PHE A 88 0.51 -4.36 1.02
N VAL A 89 -0.49 -3.61 1.46
CA VAL A 89 -1.74 -4.17 1.96
C VAL A 89 -2.91 -3.60 1.16
N MET A 90 -3.76 -4.49 0.65
CA MET A 90 -5.10 -4.12 0.17
C MET A 90 -6.15 -4.68 1.12
N ARG A 91 -6.99 -3.80 1.66
CA ARG A 91 -8.09 -4.21 2.52
C ARG A 91 -9.24 -4.72 1.66
N VAL A 92 -9.87 -5.78 2.14
CA VAL A 92 -11.19 -6.23 1.70
C VAL A 92 -12.19 -5.90 2.80
N ALA A 93 -13.40 -5.50 2.43
CA ALA A 93 -14.50 -5.30 3.36
C ALA A 93 -15.75 -6.04 2.84
N PRO A 94 -16.65 -6.50 3.72
CA PRO A 94 -17.94 -7.03 3.31
C PRO A 94 -18.70 -6.02 2.43
N SER A 95 -19.46 -6.54 1.46
CA SER A 95 -20.21 -5.70 0.50
C SER A 95 -21.28 -4.80 1.16
N ASP A 96 -21.75 -5.16 2.35
CA ASP A 96 -22.72 -4.41 3.16
C ASP A 96 -22.07 -3.46 4.19
N ALA A 97 -20.74 -3.33 4.19
CA ALA A 97 -20.03 -2.35 5.02
C ALA A 97 -20.40 -0.91 4.63
N LYS A 98 -20.56 -0.03 5.62
CA LYS A 98 -21.05 1.34 5.41
C LYS A 98 -20.10 2.40 5.93
N LEU A 99 -20.03 3.51 5.21
CA LEU A 99 -19.42 4.75 5.68
C LEU A 99 -20.25 5.30 6.85
N ALA A 100 -19.58 5.87 7.85
CA ALA A 100 -20.26 6.74 8.78
C ALA A 100 -20.49 8.09 8.11
N ASP A 101 -21.59 8.75 8.42
CA ASP A 101 -21.90 10.07 7.87
C ASP A 101 -22.57 10.96 8.93
N ASN A 102 -22.78 12.23 8.59
CA ASN A 102 -23.50 13.17 9.46
C ASN A 102 -25.00 13.21 9.17
N THR A 103 -25.60 12.14 8.62
CA THR A 103 -26.99 12.21 8.17
C THR A 103 -28.02 12.36 9.28
N GLY A 104 -27.67 12.00 10.51
CA GLY A 104 -28.50 12.19 11.71
C GLY A 104 -28.49 13.62 12.30
N ASN A 105 -27.75 14.56 11.71
CA ASN A 105 -27.60 15.92 12.24
C ASN A 105 -28.42 16.95 11.41
N LYS A 106 -29.41 17.59 12.03
CA LYS A 106 -30.31 18.67 11.53
C LYS A 106 -31.09 18.35 10.22
N GLU A 107 -32.17 19.10 9.98
CA GLU A 107 -33.08 18.89 8.82
C GLU A 107 -32.49 19.42 7.48
N GLU A 108 -31.68 20.50 7.52
CA GLU A 108 -30.98 21.05 6.34
C GLU A 108 -29.46 20.89 6.47
N LYS A 109 -28.84 20.19 5.52
CA LYS A 109 -27.39 19.88 5.53
C LYS A 109 -26.65 20.79 4.58
N ILE A 110 -25.79 21.64 5.14
CA ILE A 110 -24.86 22.48 4.40
C ILE A 110 -23.61 21.69 3.98
N LEU A 111 -23.12 20.82 4.87
CA LEU A 111 -21.96 19.96 4.62
C LEU A 111 -22.35 18.49 4.71
N GLY A 112 -21.97 17.70 3.70
CA GLY A 112 -22.00 16.25 3.74
C GLY A 112 -20.64 15.72 4.21
N LEU A 113 -20.56 15.24 5.44
CA LEU A 113 -19.34 14.61 5.96
C LEU A 113 -19.53 13.09 5.98
N THR A 114 -18.58 12.38 5.41
CA THR A 114 -18.52 10.90 5.45
C THR A 114 -17.14 10.46 5.94
N SER A 115 -17.06 9.31 6.62
CA SER A 115 -15.77 8.69 6.93
C SER A 115 -15.02 8.40 5.62
N LYS A 116 -13.69 8.40 5.67
CA LYS A 116 -12.87 8.18 4.45
C LYS A 116 -13.20 6.85 3.75
N ASN A 117 -13.40 5.80 4.56
CA ASN A 117 -13.66 4.43 4.13
C ASN A 117 -14.64 3.73 5.09
N PRO A 118 -15.27 2.61 4.66
CA PRO A 118 -16.31 1.94 5.44
C PRO A 118 -15.81 1.33 6.75
N GLY A 119 -16.71 1.28 7.74
CA GLY A 119 -16.47 0.64 9.03
C GLY A 119 -17.05 1.42 10.22
N MET A 120 -17.23 0.71 11.34
CA MET A 120 -17.72 1.28 12.59
C MET A 120 -16.79 2.33 13.20
N TRP A 121 -15.50 2.32 12.81
CA TRP A 121 -14.53 3.32 13.24
C TRP A 121 -15.00 4.75 12.97
N GLY A 122 -15.73 4.95 11.86
CA GLY A 122 -16.25 6.25 11.46
C GLY A 122 -17.21 6.87 12.47
N ASN A 123 -17.89 6.06 13.28
CA ASN A 123 -18.84 6.53 14.30
C ASN A 123 -18.17 7.29 15.46
N GLN A 124 -16.84 7.16 15.58
CA GLN A 124 -16.04 7.85 16.59
C GLN A 124 -15.44 9.16 16.07
N ILE A 125 -15.66 9.49 14.79
CA ILE A 125 -15.14 10.73 14.21
C ILE A 125 -15.95 11.93 14.72
N ARG A 126 -15.25 13.00 15.09
CA ARG A 126 -15.82 14.31 15.41
C ARG A 126 -15.13 15.38 14.59
N ALA A 127 -15.92 16.24 13.93
CA ALA A 127 -15.42 17.42 13.24
C ALA A 127 -15.89 18.67 13.98
N THR A 128 -14.94 19.44 14.53
CA THR A 128 -15.22 20.67 15.26
C THR A 128 -14.92 21.87 14.38
N ILE A 129 -15.88 22.76 14.24
CA ILE A 129 -15.82 23.97 13.42
C ILE A 129 -15.74 25.18 14.35
N MET A 130 -14.87 26.13 13.99
CA MET A 130 -14.66 27.38 14.73
C MET A 130 -14.59 28.56 13.75
N PRO A 131 -15.17 29.72 14.07
CA PRO A 131 -15.01 30.93 13.27
C PRO A 131 -13.53 31.31 13.13
N ALA A 132 -13.15 31.84 11.97
CA ALA A 132 -11.82 32.32 11.70
C ALA A 132 -11.86 33.54 10.78
N SER A 133 -10.74 34.25 10.70
CA SER A 133 -10.56 35.35 9.75
C SER A 133 -9.15 35.30 9.17
N LYS A 134 -9.02 35.60 7.88
CA LYS A 134 -7.77 35.63 7.13
C LYS A 134 -7.25 37.04 6.92
N ALA A 135 -8.12 38.01 6.66
CA ALA A 135 -7.73 39.38 6.34
C ALA A 135 -8.53 40.41 7.12
N LYS A 136 -7.89 41.54 7.41
CA LYS A 136 -8.46 42.67 8.16
C LYS A 136 -8.00 43.98 7.53
N THR A 137 -8.91 44.91 7.32
CA THR A 137 -8.63 46.22 6.73
C THR A 137 -9.48 47.31 7.38
N GLN A 138 -9.05 48.56 7.27
CA GLN A 138 -9.81 49.72 7.74
C GLN A 138 -10.35 50.49 6.54
N ILE A 139 -11.53 51.10 6.72
CA ILE A 139 -12.20 51.89 5.70
C ILE A 139 -11.77 53.35 5.86
N TYR A 140 -11.19 53.94 4.81
CA TYR A 140 -10.73 55.33 4.79
C TYR A 140 -11.77 56.30 4.23
N GLU A 141 -12.63 55.83 3.36
CA GLU A 141 -13.61 56.66 2.66
C GLU A 141 -14.75 55.76 2.16
N ALA A 142 -15.99 56.17 2.42
CA ALA A 142 -17.17 55.63 1.75
C ALA A 142 -17.41 56.50 0.51
N ILE A 143 -17.18 55.94 -0.67
CA ILE A 143 -17.30 56.67 -1.95
C ILE A 143 -18.79 56.85 -2.29
N ASP A 144 -19.57 55.80 -2.09
CA ASP A 144 -21.03 55.78 -2.18
C ASP A 144 -21.61 54.73 -1.21
N ASP A 145 -22.87 54.32 -1.41
CA ASP A 145 -23.58 53.40 -0.53
C ASP A 145 -22.97 51.98 -0.48
N THR A 146 -22.24 51.53 -1.50
CA THR A 146 -21.68 50.16 -1.58
C THR A 146 -20.18 50.10 -1.84
N HIS A 147 -19.55 51.20 -2.26
CA HIS A 147 -18.11 51.27 -2.56
C HIS A 147 -17.31 51.92 -1.43
N TYR A 148 -16.35 51.18 -0.90
CA TYR A 148 -15.51 51.60 0.22
C TYR A 148 -14.04 51.56 -0.15
N LYS A 149 -13.35 52.69 -0.02
CA LYS A 149 -11.89 52.77 -0.14
C LYS A 149 -11.26 52.29 1.16
N VAL A 150 -10.47 51.23 1.06
CA VAL A 150 -9.82 50.57 2.20
C VAL A 150 -8.31 50.81 2.20
N LYS A 151 -7.67 50.55 3.34
CA LYS A 151 -6.19 50.61 3.43
C LYS A 151 -5.51 49.59 2.53
N SER A 152 -6.09 48.39 2.44
CA SER A 152 -5.66 47.31 1.57
C SER A 152 -6.84 46.43 1.23
N ASN A 153 -7.00 46.06 -0.03
CA ASN A 153 -7.96 45.04 -0.47
C ASN A 153 -7.35 43.64 -0.58
N VAL A 154 -6.07 43.46 -0.20
CA VAL A 154 -5.39 42.15 -0.25
C VAL A 154 -6.11 41.17 0.66
N GLY A 155 -6.52 40.02 0.08
CA GLY A 155 -7.22 38.97 0.81
C GLY A 155 -8.74 39.03 0.71
N PHE A 156 -9.31 40.12 0.18
CA PHE A 156 -10.75 40.29 -0.04
C PHE A 156 -11.08 40.00 -1.51
N HIS A 157 -11.69 38.86 -1.79
CA HIS A 157 -12.03 38.44 -3.15
C HIS A 157 -13.54 38.47 -3.37
N VAL A 158 -13.95 38.58 -4.63
CA VAL A 158 -15.35 38.50 -5.02
C VAL A 158 -15.96 37.18 -4.55
N GLY A 159 -17.12 37.26 -3.92
CA GLY A 159 -17.83 36.13 -3.32
C GLY A 159 -17.55 35.90 -1.84
N ASP A 160 -16.52 36.54 -1.26
CA ASP A 160 -16.20 36.39 0.16
C ASP A 160 -17.23 37.12 1.04
N VAL A 161 -17.65 36.46 2.13
CA VAL A 161 -18.44 37.12 3.18
C VAL A 161 -17.49 37.86 4.11
N VAL A 162 -17.86 39.07 4.47
CA VAL A 162 -17.08 39.96 5.34
C VAL A 162 -17.94 40.43 6.52
N ALA A 163 -17.28 40.67 7.65
CA ALA A 163 -17.86 41.30 8.82
C ALA A 163 -17.25 42.69 8.99
N PHE A 164 -18.11 43.71 9.04
CA PHE A 164 -17.74 45.03 9.52
C PHE A 164 -18.03 45.09 11.02
N GLU A 165 -17.01 45.38 11.81
CA GLU A 165 -17.11 45.51 13.25
C GLU A 165 -16.90 46.95 13.66
N ALA A 166 -17.87 47.51 14.39
CA ALA A 166 -17.80 48.83 15.00
C ALA A 166 -18.46 48.79 16.39
N GLU A 167 -17.77 49.32 17.41
CA GLU A 167 -18.29 49.39 18.79
C GLU A 167 -18.79 48.04 19.35
N GLY A 168 -18.15 46.94 18.96
CA GLY A 168 -18.50 45.58 19.40
C GLY A 168 -19.75 45.00 18.72
N LYS A 169 -20.28 45.63 17.68
CA LYS A 169 -21.35 45.10 16.83
C LYS A 169 -20.79 44.69 15.48
N LYS A 170 -21.18 43.50 15.02
CA LYS A 170 -20.84 42.98 13.69
C LYS A 170 -22.02 43.15 12.74
N GLN A 171 -21.74 43.64 11.54
CA GLN A 171 -22.63 43.64 10.39
C GLN A 171 -21.98 42.84 9.27
N TYR A 172 -22.73 41.97 8.61
CA TYR A 172 -22.20 41.12 7.56
C TYR A 172 -22.61 41.61 6.17
N SER A 173 -21.70 41.45 5.21
CA SER A 173 -21.94 41.74 3.79
C SER A 173 -21.13 40.78 2.91
N LYS A 174 -21.32 40.82 1.59
CA LYS A 174 -20.58 40.00 0.63
C LYS A 174 -19.82 40.89 -0.34
N VAL A 175 -18.57 40.55 -0.62
CA VAL A 175 -17.75 41.27 -1.60
C VAL A 175 -18.26 40.95 -3.00
N VAL A 176 -18.67 41.97 -3.75
CA VAL A 176 -19.09 41.84 -5.16
C VAL A 176 -18.03 42.39 -6.11
N GLY A 177 -17.17 43.30 -5.64
CA GLY A 177 -16.05 43.87 -6.37
C GLY A 177 -14.87 44.15 -5.44
N SER A 178 -13.64 43.97 -5.92
CA SER A 178 -12.42 44.26 -5.15
C SER A 178 -11.26 44.59 -6.09
N GLN A 179 -11.01 45.89 -6.32
CA GLN A 179 -9.97 46.38 -7.22
C GLN A 179 -9.44 47.73 -6.72
N ASP A 180 -8.15 48.02 -6.93
CA ASP A 180 -7.53 49.31 -6.61
C ASP A 180 -7.78 49.83 -5.19
N ASN A 181 -7.79 48.93 -4.20
CA ASN A 181 -8.14 49.21 -2.79
C ASN A 181 -9.56 49.76 -2.59
N ILE A 182 -10.47 49.50 -3.53
CA ILE A 182 -11.90 49.74 -3.41
C ILE A 182 -12.58 48.37 -3.30
N ILE A 183 -13.40 48.20 -2.28
CA ILE A 183 -14.24 47.03 -2.07
C ILE A 183 -15.69 47.46 -2.27
N GLU A 184 -16.39 46.76 -3.17
CA GLU A 184 -17.83 46.88 -3.37
C GLU A 184 -18.55 45.77 -2.59
N LEU A 185 -19.54 46.15 -1.79
CA LEU A 185 -20.30 45.26 -0.92
C LEU A 185 -21.75 45.10 -1.39
N SER A 186 -22.31 43.89 -1.26
CA SER A 186 -23.69 43.59 -1.67
C SER A 186 -24.75 44.28 -0.83
N VAL A 187 -24.45 44.53 0.44
CA VAL A 187 -25.30 45.25 1.40
C VAL A 187 -24.49 46.41 1.98
N LYS A 188 -25.08 47.61 1.97
CA LYS A 188 -24.48 48.80 2.56
C LYS A 188 -24.24 48.61 4.06
N LEU A 189 -23.13 49.17 4.53
CA LEU A 189 -22.80 49.23 5.95
C LEU A 189 -23.55 50.38 6.62
N ASP A 190 -24.05 50.15 7.84
CA ASP A 190 -24.82 51.14 8.59
C ASP A 190 -23.92 52.05 9.42
N GLY A 191 -24.30 53.33 9.52
CA GLY A 191 -23.63 54.31 10.37
C GLY A 191 -22.33 54.88 9.78
N ASP A 192 -21.49 55.45 10.65
CA ASP A 192 -20.19 56.00 10.27
C ASP A 192 -19.14 54.88 10.22
N VAL A 193 -18.74 54.50 9.01
CA VAL A 193 -17.85 53.37 8.76
C VAL A 193 -16.36 53.72 8.73
N VAL A 194 -16.03 55.02 8.65
CA VAL A 194 -14.66 55.46 8.42
C VAL A 194 -13.87 55.46 9.73
N ASP A 195 -12.65 54.95 9.66
CA ASP A 195 -11.67 55.00 10.75
C ASP A 195 -10.25 55.16 10.18
N LYS A 196 -9.66 56.32 10.46
CA LYS A 196 -8.33 56.72 9.99
C LYS A 196 -7.28 56.68 11.10
N GLU A 197 -7.64 56.22 12.30
CA GLU A 197 -6.70 56.14 13.42
C GLU A 197 -5.60 55.11 13.15
N LEU A 198 -4.46 55.27 13.84
CA LEU A 198 -3.36 54.30 13.79
C LEU A 198 -3.75 52.94 14.39
N LEU A 199 -4.70 52.94 15.34
CA LEU A 199 -5.27 51.76 15.98
C LEU A 199 -6.79 51.75 15.72
N PRO A 200 -7.24 51.25 14.56
CA PRO A 200 -8.64 51.34 14.16
C PRO A 200 -9.51 50.51 15.11
N LYS A 201 -10.62 51.13 15.54
CA LYS A 201 -11.70 50.48 16.28
C LYS A 201 -12.80 49.98 15.33
N LYS A 202 -12.87 50.52 14.12
CA LYS A 202 -13.81 50.08 13.07
C LYS A 202 -13.07 49.38 11.95
N VAL A 203 -13.40 48.12 11.68
CA VAL A 203 -12.61 47.27 10.79
C VAL A 203 -13.49 46.33 9.99
N LEU A 204 -13.06 46.06 8.76
CA LEU A 204 -13.66 45.06 7.90
C LEU A 204 -12.76 43.81 7.92
N THR A 205 -13.34 42.64 8.20
CA THR A 205 -12.64 41.35 8.26
C THR A 205 -13.29 40.32 7.36
N THR A 206 -12.51 39.42 6.76
CA THR A 206 -13.06 38.26 6.05
C THR A 206 -13.60 37.23 7.02
N CYS A 207 -14.65 36.50 6.61
CA CYS A 207 -15.25 35.42 7.39
C CYS A 207 -14.85 34.05 6.82
N GLU A 208 -14.00 33.34 7.54
CA GLU A 208 -13.61 31.96 7.27
C GLU A 208 -13.94 31.07 8.48
N PHE A 209 -13.58 29.80 8.40
CA PHE A 209 -13.66 28.88 9.54
C PHE A 209 -12.48 27.92 9.56
N ASN A 210 -12.15 27.46 10.77
CA ASN A 210 -11.24 26.35 10.99
C ASN A 210 -12.05 25.08 11.21
N MET A 211 -11.51 23.93 10.81
CA MET A 211 -12.05 22.62 11.13
C MET A 211 -10.97 21.74 11.75
N VAL A 212 -11.33 21.11 12.86
CA VAL A 212 -10.52 20.09 13.52
C VAL A 212 -11.25 18.77 13.42
N VAL A 213 -10.70 17.82 12.66
CA VAL A 213 -11.24 16.47 12.53
C VAL A 213 -10.45 15.54 13.44
N ALA A 214 -11.13 14.86 14.36
CA ALA A 214 -10.52 13.98 15.33
C ALA A 214 -11.10 12.57 15.25
N TYR A 215 -10.20 11.57 15.32
CA TYR A 215 -10.51 10.17 15.52
C TYR A 215 -9.48 9.57 16.49
N LYS A 216 -9.91 9.25 17.72
CA LYS A 216 -9.02 8.84 18.81
C LYS A 216 -7.86 9.84 18.97
N ASP A 217 -6.63 9.40 18.81
CA ASP A 217 -5.41 10.21 18.93
C ASP A 217 -5.01 10.90 17.61
N GLU A 218 -5.68 10.57 16.50
CA GLU A 218 -5.43 11.17 15.18
C GLU A 218 -6.24 12.46 15.04
N VAL A 219 -5.55 13.59 14.84
CA VAL A 219 -6.17 14.91 14.71
C VAL A 219 -5.64 15.61 13.46
N GLU A 220 -6.55 16.02 12.59
CA GLU A 220 -6.26 16.83 11.41
C GLU A 220 -6.82 18.24 11.61
N VAL A 221 -5.98 19.26 11.44
CA VAL A 221 -6.36 20.67 11.59
C VAL A 221 -6.29 21.37 10.24
N TYR A 222 -7.39 22.02 9.87
CA TYR A 222 -7.54 22.80 8.65
C TYR A 222 -7.96 24.21 9.01
N GLU A 223 -7.18 25.19 8.56
CA GLU A 223 -7.37 26.59 8.93
C GLU A 223 -7.86 27.43 7.75
N ARG A 224 -8.62 28.48 8.05
CA ARG A 224 -9.03 29.54 7.11
C ARG A 224 -9.72 29.02 5.85
N MET A 225 -10.63 28.06 6.03
CA MET A 225 -11.45 27.50 4.96
C MET A 225 -12.64 28.40 4.64
N SER A 226 -13.10 28.31 3.39
CA SER A 226 -14.20 29.12 2.85
C SER A 226 -15.26 28.23 2.21
N LEU A 227 -16.51 28.73 2.17
CA LEU A 227 -17.59 28.17 1.34
C LEU A 227 -17.65 28.82 -0.05
N ASN A 228 -16.81 29.82 -0.35
CA ASN A 228 -16.71 30.40 -1.68
C ASN A 228 -16.06 29.38 -2.64
N VAL A 229 -16.84 28.81 -3.55
CA VAL A 229 -16.42 27.77 -4.51
C VAL A 229 -15.26 28.21 -5.41
N THR A 230 -15.18 29.52 -5.70
CA THR A 230 -14.10 30.11 -6.50
C THR A 230 -12.79 30.22 -5.72
N SER A 231 -12.84 30.21 -4.38
CA SER A 231 -11.67 30.33 -3.53
C SER A 231 -10.75 29.10 -3.62
N ALA A 232 -9.44 29.33 -3.53
CA ALA A 232 -8.46 28.27 -3.37
C ALA A 232 -8.57 27.57 -1.99
N THR A 233 -9.13 28.25 -0.99
CA THR A 233 -9.38 27.70 0.35
C THR A 233 -10.79 27.15 0.50
N HIS A 234 -11.49 26.90 -0.61
CA HIS A 234 -12.78 26.21 -0.59
C HIS A 234 -12.68 24.86 0.13
N ILE A 235 -13.68 24.57 0.96
CA ILE A 235 -13.65 23.42 1.87
C ILE A 235 -13.38 22.09 1.15
N GLU A 236 -14.00 21.80 0.01
CA GLU A 236 -13.77 20.54 -0.69
C GLU A 236 -12.33 20.40 -1.19
N LYS A 237 -11.76 21.50 -1.71
CA LYS A 237 -10.37 21.53 -2.19
C LYS A 237 -9.40 21.28 -1.04
N VAL A 238 -9.59 21.97 0.08
CA VAL A 238 -8.70 21.87 1.26
C VAL A 238 -8.84 20.52 1.96
N MET A 239 -10.06 19.99 2.08
CA MET A 239 -10.36 18.74 2.78
C MET A 239 -10.11 17.49 1.91
N SER A 240 -9.85 17.63 0.61
CA SER A 240 -9.49 16.51 -0.28
C SER A 240 -8.27 15.71 0.22
N ARG A 241 -7.38 16.36 0.97
CA ARG A 241 -6.18 15.78 1.59
C ARG A 241 -6.42 15.08 2.94
N SER A 242 -7.65 15.04 3.45
CA SER A 242 -7.98 14.36 4.70
C SER A 242 -7.84 12.84 4.56
N ASN A 243 -7.25 12.23 5.59
CA ASN A 243 -7.17 10.77 5.76
C ASN A 243 -8.35 10.22 6.58
N ILE A 244 -9.09 11.10 7.27
CA ILE A 244 -10.16 10.71 8.19
C ILE A 244 -11.55 10.82 7.55
N VAL A 245 -11.82 11.89 6.79
CA VAL A 245 -13.15 12.17 6.21
C VAL A 245 -13.09 12.54 4.73
N LYS A 246 -14.24 12.40 4.05
CA LYS A 246 -14.55 13.08 2.79
C LYS A 246 -15.62 14.13 3.09
N VAL A 247 -15.45 15.32 2.53
CA VAL A 247 -16.39 16.43 2.69
C VAL A 247 -16.97 16.77 1.33
N LYS A 248 -18.28 16.98 1.30
CA LYS A 248 -19.01 17.58 0.18
C LYS A 248 -19.68 18.86 0.65
N ASP A 249 -19.47 19.94 -0.08
CA ASP A 249 -20.22 21.17 0.06
C ASP A 249 -21.57 21.00 -0.64
N LEU A 250 -22.65 21.02 0.14
CA LEU A 250 -24.01 20.84 -0.37
C LEU A 250 -24.67 22.17 -0.74
N THR A 251 -23.93 23.27 -0.62
CA THR A 251 -24.40 24.62 -0.98
C THR A 251 -23.99 25.05 -2.38
N ASP A 252 -23.37 24.16 -3.16
CA ASP A 252 -22.85 24.49 -4.49
C ASP A 252 -23.94 25.09 -5.40
N GLY A 253 -23.69 26.31 -5.89
CA GLY A 253 -24.62 27.09 -6.71
C GLY A 253 -25.75 27.82 -5.96
N VAL A 254 -25.83 27.72 -4.63
CA VAL A 254 -26.82 28.44 -3.81
C VAL A 254 -26.22 29.74 -3.29
N ASP A 255 -26.91 30.87 -3.51
CA ASP A 255 -26.51 32.12 -2.86
C ASP A 255 -26.99 32.12 -1.40
N LEU A 256 -26.06 31.91 -0.48
CA LEU A 256 -26.29 31.90 0.96
C LEU A 256 -26.49 33.31 1.55
N GLY A 257 -26.38 34.35 0.73
CA GLY A 257 -26.41 35.73 1.17
C GLY A 257 -25.19 36.10 2.02
N PRO A 258 -25.23 37.24 2.73
CA PRO A 258 -24.13 37.73 3.56
C PRO A 258 -24.14 37.07 4.94
N ILE A 259 -24.19 35.73 5.01
CA ILE A 259 -24.17 34.97 6.26
C ILE A 259 -22.77 34.35 6.42
N PRO A 260 -22.07 34.54 7.56
CA PRO A 260 -20.73 34.01 7.73
C PRO A 260 -20.75 32.47 7.72
N PRO A 261 -19.72 31.80 7.17
CA PRO A 261 -19.70 30.35 7.01
C PRO A 261 -20.00 29.55 8.29
N PHE A 262 -19.55 30.02 9.46
CA PHE A 262 -19.83 29.36 10.72
C PHE A 262 -21.34 29.30 11.01
N GLU A 263 -22.06 30.42 10.84
CA GLU A 263 -23.50 30.49 11.08
C GLU A 263 -24.27 29.66 10.05
N VAL A 264 -23.82 29.66 8.79
CA VAL A 264 -24.42 28.80 7.76
C VAL A 264 -24.31 27.34 8.17
N ILE A 265 -23.11 26.88 8.54
CA ILE A 265 -22.88 25.46 8.84
C ILE A 265 -23.51 25.03 10.18
N SER A 266 -23.38 25.86 11.21
CA SER A 266 -23.83 25.53 12.56
C SER A 266 -25.30 25.82 12.77
N GLY A 267 -25.90 26.77 12.05
CA GLY A 267 -27.23 27.34 12.33
C GLY A 267 -27.29 28.20 13.60
N ASP A 268 -26.17 28.39 14.30
CA ASP A 268 -26.06 29.17 15.52
C ASP A 268 -25.31 30.47 15.22
N LYS A 269 -25.67 31.57 15.90
CA LYS A 269 -24.99 32.86 15.73
C LYS A 269 -23.52 32.79 16.14
N GLU A 270 -22.68 33.52 15.43
CA GLU A 270 -21.25 33.61 15.75
C GLU A 270 -21.05 34.39 17.06
N ALA A 271 -20.33 33.77 18.01
CA ALA A 271 -19.95 34.37 19.29
C ALA A 271 -18.45 34.18 19.56
N ASP A 272 -17.91 34.88 20.55
CA ASP A 272 -16.52 34.69 20.96
C ASP A 272 -16.28 33.25 21.43
N ASN A 273 -15.30 32.57 20.83
CA ASN A 273 -14.99 31.15 21.03
C ASN A 273 -16.10 30.17 20.61
N ALA A 274 -16.97 30.55 19.67
CA ALA A 274 -17.99 29.64 19.13
C ALA A 274 -17.37 28.33 18.61
N LYS A 275 -18.01 27.21 18.94
CA LYS A 275 -17.63 25.86 18.49
C LYS A 275 -18.87 25.10 18.11
N PHE A 276 -18.84 24.46 16.95
CA PHE A 276 -19.89 23.56 16.49
C PHE A 276 -19.27 22.20 16.17
N THR A 277 -19.83 21.12 16.75
CA THR A 277 -19.29 19.77 16.56
C THR A 277 -20.25 18.91 15.76
N ILE A 278 -19.76 18.37 14.66
CA ILE A 278 -20.45 17.37 13.84
C ILE A 278 -19.93 15.99 14.26
N ALA A 279 -20.84 15.13 14.73
CA ALA A 279 -20.55 13.73 14.97
C ALA A 279 -21.01 12.88 13.78
N LEU A 280 -20.18 11.92 13.37
CA LEU A 280 -20.56 10.93 12.37
C LEU A 280 -21.16 9.68 13.04
N ALA A 281 -22.11 9.05 12.37
CA ALA A 281 -22.81 7.84 12.82
C ALA A 281 -23.19 6.96 11.62
N GLY A 282 -23.78 5.78 11.87
CA GLY A 282 -24.28 4.89 10.82
C GLY A 282 -23.23 4.03 10.10
N GLY A 283 -21.94 4.19 10.43
CA GLY A 283 -20.87 3.36 9.91
C GLY A 283 -20.97 1.92 10.42
N SER A 284 -20.71 0.96 9.54
CA SER A 284 -20.81 -0.47 9.80
C SER A 284 -19.62 -1.20 9.19
N ASN A 285 -19.09 -2.21 9.88
CA ASN A 285 -18.06 -3.08 9.32
C ASN A 285 -18.62 -4.09 8.30
N GLY A 286 -19.95 -4.17 8.16
CA GLY A 286 -20.63 -5.20 7.38
C GLY A 286 -20.75 -6.53 8.15
N THR A 287 -21.24 -7.56 7.48
CA THR A 287 -21.52 -8.87 8.08
C THR A 287 -20.66 -9.97 7.47
N LYS A 288 -20.34 -11.01 8.26
CA LYS A 288 -19.57 -12.17 7.77
C LYS A 288 -20.24 -12.82 6.56
N ASP A 289 -21.56 -12.92 6.57
CA ASP A 289 -22.35 -13.58 5.51
C ASP A 289 -22.33 -12.82 4.18
N SER A 290 -21.94 -11.55 4.21
CA SER A 290 -21.83 -10.67 3.04
C SER A 290 -20.41 -10.64 2.45
N ILE A 291 -19.50 -11.47 2.99
CA ILE A 291 -18.15 -11.71 2.46
C ILE A 291 -18.23 -12.84 1.43
N ALA A 292 -17.73 -12.57 0.23
CA ALA A 292 -17.67 -13.54 -0.85
C ALA A 292 -16.24 -13.72 -1.37
N ALA A 293 -15.97 -14.85 -2.03
CA ALA A 293 -14.71 -15.09 -2.74
C ALA A 293 -14.38 -13.97 -3.75
N SER A 294 -15.39 -13.40 -4.39
CA SER A 294 -15.25 -12.28 -5.34
C SER A 294 -14.62 -11.03 -4.72
N ASP A 295 -14.85 -10.78 -3.42
CA ASP A 295 -14.30 -9.60 -2.74
C ASP A 295 -12.77 -9.67 -2.62
N PHE A 296 -12.23 -10.89 -2.46
CA PHE A 296 -10.79 -11.14 -2.45
C PHE A 296 -10.20 -11.22 -3.86
N MET A 297 -10.90 -11.85 -4.80
CA MET A 297 -10.46 -11.88 -6.21
C MET A 297 -10.37 -10.46 -6.79
N GLY A 298 -11.29 -9.60 -6.38
CA GLY A 298 -11.35 -8.20 -6.77
C GLY A 298 -11.85 -7.99 -8.20
N VAL A 299 -12.08 -6.73 -8.54
CA VAL A 299 -12.56 -6.29 -9.86
C VAL A 299 -11.55 -5.30 -10.45
N ASP A 300 -11.30 -5.42 -11.75
CA ASP A 300 -10.55 -4.43 -12.50
C ASP A 300 -11.50 -3.33 -13.02
N ASN A 301 -11.62 -2.22 -12.27
CA ASN A 301 -12.35 -1.02 -12.70
C ASN A 301 -11.45 0.00 -13.43
N GLY A 302 -10.28 -0.43 -13.90
CA GLY A 302 -9.27 0.39 -14.53
C GLY A 302 -8.16 0.88 -13.60
N PRO A 303 -7.17 1.61 -14.15
CA PRO A 303 -6.00 2.08 -13.40
C PRO A 303 -6.35 2.85 -12.13
N GLY A 304 -5.76 2.46 -11.00
CA GLY A 304 -5.97 3.13 -9.71
C GLY A 304 -7.35 2.93 -9.09
N LYS A 305 -8.21 2.06 -9.64
CA LYS A 305 -9.55 1.74 -9.13
C LYS A 305 -9.81 0.23 -8.95
N ARG A 306 -8.74 -0.55 -8.88
CA ARG A 306 -8.82 -2.01 -8.72
C ARG A 306 -9.00 -2.40 -7.26
N THR A 307 -9.59 -3.57 -7.01
CA THR A 307 -9.80 -4.10 -5.65
C THR A 307 -9.15 -5.49 -5.48
N GLY A 308 -9.10 -6.02 -4.25
CA GLY A 308 -8.68 -7.40 -3.97
C GLY A 308 -7.31 -7.78 -4.55
N ILE A 309 -7.21 -8.93 -5.22
CA ILE A 309 -5.99 -9.35 -5.94
C ILE A 309 -5.67 -8.41 -7.10
N GLN A 310 -6.69 -7.93 -7.82
CA GLN A 310 -6.49 -7.07 -9.00
C GLN A 310 -5.76 -5.77 -8.66
N SER A 311 -5.87 -5.24 -7.44
CA SER A 311 -5.15 -4.03 -7.03
C SER A 311 -3.63 -4.14 -7.08
N PHE A 312 -3.08 -5.36 -7.10
CA PHE A 312 -1.64 -5.59 -7.22
C PHE A 312 -1.15 -5.64 -8.67
N ILE A 313 -2.03 -5.48 -9.67
CA ILE A 313 -1.61 -5.36 -11.09
C ILE A 313 -0.70 -4.14 -11.28
N ASP A 314 -1.07 -3.00 -10.68
CA ASP A 314 -0.30 -1.75 -10.77
C ASP A 314 0.94 -1.74 -9.84
N ASN A 315 1.18 -2.82 -9.09
CA ASN A 315 2.28 -2.94 -8.14
C ASN A 315 3.37 -3.88 -8.68
N ASP A 316 4.45 -3.30 -9.16
CA ASP A 316 5.62 -4.01 -9.71
C ASP A 316 6.68 -4.36 -8.66
N VAL A 317 6.59 -3.81 -7.44
CA VAL A 317 7.59 -4.01 -6.38
C VAL A 317 7.33 -5.20 -5.46
N VAL A 318 6.10 -5.72 -5.44
CA VAL A 318 5.72 -6.90 -4.64
C VAL A 318 6.24 -8.17 -5.29
N SER A 319 6.92 -9.00 -4.49
CA SER A 319 7.63 -10.21 -4.92
C SER A 319 7.07 -11.49 -4.30
N ILE A 320 6.31 -11.39 -3.20
CA ILE A 320 5.72 -12.52 -2.47
C ILE A 320 4.35 -12.11 -1.94
N MET A 321 3.33 -12.97 -2.05
CA MET A 321 1.94 -12.62 -1.72
C MET A 321 1.20 -13.69 -0.92
N ALA A 322 0.29 -13.26 -0.05
CA ALA A 322 -0.65 -14.13 0.65
C ALA A 322 -2.00 -13.45 0.91
N ILE A 323 -3.02 -14.28 1.11
CA ILE A 323 -4.36 -13.89 1.58
C ILE A 323 -4.62 -14.68 2.87
N PRO A 324 -4.12 -14.18 4.01
CA PRO A 324 -3.98 -15.01 5.21
C PRO A 324 -5.30 -15.56 5.71
N GLY A 325 -5.40 -16.89 5.82
CA GLY A 325 -6.58 -17.58 6.35
C GLY A 325 -7.74 -17.73 5.37
N VAL A 326 -7.63 -17.19 4.16
CA VAL A 326 -8.63 -17.42 3.09
C VAL A 326 -8.23 -18.67 2.30
N THR A 327 -8.91 -19.77 2.59
CA THR A 327 -8.60 -21.08 2.01
C THR A 327 -9.64 -21.57 1.00
N ASP A 328 -10.52 -20.67 0.53
CA ASP A 328 -11.40 -20.94 -0.60
C ASP A 328 -10.55 -21.25 -1.85
N PRO A 329 -10.76 -22.40 -2.52
CA PRO A 329 -9.98 -22.79 -3.69
C PRO A 329 -10.02 -21.78 -4.83
N ASN A 330 -11.15 -21.10 -5.08
CA ASN A 330 -11.27 -20.13 -6.16
C ASN A 330 -10.40 -18.90 -5.90
N VAL A 331 -10.37 -18.41 -4.64
CA VAL A 331 -9.52 -17.28 -4.25
C VAL A 331 -8.05 -17.66 -4.36
N GLN A 332 -7.67 -18.85 -3.88
CA GLN A 332 -6.29 -19.32 -3.98
C GLN A 332 -5.86 -19.51 -5.43
N LEU A 333 -6.70 -20.10 -6.29
CA LEU A 333 -6.42 -20.24 -7.73
C LEU A 333 -6.28 -18.88 -8.41
N SER A 334 -7.10 -17.89 -8.03
CA SER A 334 -6.97 -16.52 -8.52
C SER A 334 -5.64 -15.88 -8.13
N LEU A 335 -5.17 -16.08 -6.90
CA LEU A 335 -3.86 -15.60 -6.46
C LEU A 335 -2.72 -16.29 -7.22
N VAL A 336 -2.82 -17.60 -7.44
CA VAL A 336 -1.84 -18.36 -8.22
C VAL A 336 -1.79 -17.84 -9.65
N ALA A 337 -2.95 -17.71 -10.31
CA ALA A 337 -3.04 -17.19 -11.67
C ALA A 337 -2.49 -15.75 -11.77
N HIS A 338 -2.73 -14.90 -10.77
CA HIS A 338 -2.14 -13.57 -10.71
C HIS A 338 -0.60 -13.62 -10.68
N CYS A 339 -0.02 -14.51 -9.88
CA CYS A 339 1.44 -14.69 -9.81
C CYS A 339 2.01 -15.28 -11.12
N GLU A 340 1.31 -16.23 -11.74
CA GLU A 340 1.72 -16.83 -13.02
C GLU A 340 1.68 -15.84 -14.18
N ASN A 341 0.61 -15.05 -14.28
CA ASN A 341 0.40 -14.10 -15.36
C ASN A 341 1.42 -12.96 -15.33
N LEU A 342 1.82 -12.51 -14.13
CA LEU A 342 2.73 -11.38 -13.99
C LEU A 342 4.19 -11.82 -13.85
N GLY A 343 4.47 -13.04 -13.41
CA GLY A 343 5.81 -13.65 -13.36
C GLY A 343 6.76 -13.04 -12.33
N SER A 344 6.48 -11.85 -11.80
CA SER A 344 7.34 -11.10 -10.90
C SER A 344 7.17 -11.45 -9.42
N ARG A 345 6.22 -12.33 -9.07
CA ARG A 345 5.86 -12.61 -7.68
C ARG A 345 5.40 -14.04 -7.43
N PHE A 346 5.40 -14.43 -6.15
CA PHE A 346 5.20 -15.80 -5.71
C PHE A 346 4.11 -15.90 -4.63
N ALA A 347 3.17 -16.84 -4.79
CA ALA A 347 2.06 -17.07 -3.87
C ALA A 347 2.45 -18.00 -2.70
N VAL A 348 2.09 -17.61 -1.48
CA VAL A 348 2.15 -18.46 -0.28
C VAL A 348 0.73 -18.74 0.18
N LEU A 349 0.37 -20.02 0.17
CA LEU A 349 -0.98 -20.50 0.40
C LEU A 349 -1.08 -21.25 1.72
N ASP A 350 -2.20 -21.06 2.42
CA ASP A 350 -2.55 -21.77 3.64
C ASP A 350 -3.43 -22.99 3.30
N ILE A 351 -3.16 -24.13 3.94
CA ILE A 351 -4.10 -25.27 3.91
C ILE A 351 -5.23 -25.00 4.93
N PRO A 352 -6.50 -25.30 4.61
CA PRO A 352 -7.62 -25.14 5.54
C PRO A 352 -7.36 -25.81 6.88
N ARG A 353 -7.67 -25.11 7.98
CA ARG A 353 -7.28 -25.52 9.33
C ARG A 353 -7.86 -26.89 9.71
N GLU A 354 -9.10 -27.15 9.32
CA GLU A 354 -9.82 -28.38 9.61
C GLU A 354 -9.21 -29.62 8.94
N LYS A 355 -8.40 -29.44 7.89
CA LYS A 355 -7.74 -30.53 7.16
C LYS A 355 -6.46 -30.97 7.88
N THR A 356 -6.66 -31.76 8.93
CA THR A 356 -5.55 -32.28 9.75
C THR A 356 -5.04 -33.65 9.28
N LYS A 357 -5.89 -34.48 8.67
CA LYS A 357 -5.48 -35.81 8.18
C LYS A 357 -4.74 -35.69 6.85
N VAL A 358 -3.76 -36.58 6.65
CA VAL A 358 -2.96 -36.63 5.41
C VAL A 358 -3.83 -36.66 4.15
N ALA A 359 -4.87 -37.48 4.11
CA ALA A 359 -5.77 -37.58 2.94
C ALA A 359 -6.52 -36.27 2.64
N ASP A 360 -6.97 -35.56 3.67
CA ASP A 360 -7.70 -34.30 3.51
C ASP A 360 -6.75 -33.20 2.99
N VAL A 361 -5.55 -33.14 3.56
CA VAL A 361 -4.47 -32.24 3.11
C VAL A 361 -4.12 -32.50 1.65
N MET A 362 -3.95 -33.76 1.26
CA MET A 362 -3.68 -34.17 -0.12
C MET A 362 -4.79 -33.72 -1.07
N THR A 363 -6.05 -33.88 -0.66
CA THR A 363 -7.20 -33.50 -1.47
C THR A 363 -7.20 -32.00 -1.74
N HIS A 364 -6.88 -31.16 -0.74
CA HIS A 364 -6.71 -29.71 -0.97
C HIS A 364 -5.54 -29.41 -1.88
N ARG A 365 -4.38 -30.01 -1.60
CA ARG A 365 -3.14 -29.76 -2.33
C ARG A 365 -3.28 -30.09 -3.82
N ASN A 366 -3.96 -31.17 -4.17
CA ASN A 366 -4.09 -31.64 -5.54
C ASN A 366 -4.94 -30.73 -6.45
N ILE A 367 -5.59 -29.69 -5.90
CA ILE A 367 -6.29 -28.66 -6.68
C ILE A 367 -5.30 -27.77 -7.45
N PHE A 368 -4.04 -27.69 -7.00
CA PHE A 368 -3.06 -26.72 -7.49
C PHE A 368 -1.88 -27.40 -8.18
N ASP A 369 -1.49 -26.92 -9.36
CA ASP A 369 -0.23 -27.29 -10.01
C ASP A 369 0.44 -26.03 -10.55
N SER A 370 1.35 -25.46 -9.77
CA SER A 370 2.04 -24.22 -10.14
C SER A 370 3.44 -24.15 -9.55
N GLN A 371 4.37 -23.69 -10.37
CA GLN A 371 5.71 -23.31 -9.92
C GLN A 371 5.72 -22.00 -9.15
N TYR A 372 4.71 -21.14 -9.27
CA TYR A 372 4.63 -19.82 -8.64
C TYR A 372 3.91 -19.85 -7.28
N ALA A 373 3.66 -21.03 -6.71
CA ALA A 373 2.94 -21.20 -5.46
C ALA A 373 3.62 -22.21 -4.53
N ALA A 374 3.46 -22.01 -3.22
CA ALA A 374 3.81 -22.98 -2.20
C ALA A 374 2.73 -23.05 -1.12
N MET A 375 2.50 -24.25 -0.60
CA MET A 375 1.49 -24.52 0.44
C MET A 375 2.11 -24.88 1.78
N TYR A 376 1.51 -24.38 2.86
CA TYR A 376 1.99 -24.58 4.23
C TYR A 376 0.91 -25.14 5.15
N ASN A 377 1.34 -25.99 6.07
CA ASN A 377 0.50 -26.65 7.08
C ASN A 377 1.38 -27.12 8.25
N PRO A 378 0.92 -27.22 9.50
CA PRO A 378 -0.34 -26.76 10.04
C PRO A 378 -0.34 -25.29 10.45
N TRP A 379 -1.49 -24.84 10.95
CA TRP A 379 -1.66 -23.53 11.56
C TRP A 379 -0.83 -23.39 12.85
N LEU A 380 -0.45 -22.14 13.13
CA LEU A 380 0.48 -21.79 14.20
C LEU A 380 -0.28 -21.35 15.44
N GLN A 381 0.07 -21.88 16.61
CA GLN A 381 -0.45 -21.37 17.87
C GLN A 381 0.34 -20.15 18.32
N VAL A 382 -0.35 -19.05 18.64
CA VAL A 382 0.24 -17.77 19.04
C VAL A 382 -0.59 -17.15 20.16
N PHE A 383 -0.01 -16.24 20.95
CA PHE A 383 -0.75 -15.49 21.95
C PHE A 383 -1.50 -14.33 21.30
N ASP A 384 -2.82 -14.30 21.46
CA ASP A 384 -3.69 -13.20 21.02
C ASP A 384 -3.72 -12.11 22.11
N PRO A 385 -3.21 -10.89 21.85
CA PRO A 385 -3.25 -9.80 22.82
C PRO A 385 -4.66 -9.21 23.02
N LEU A 386 -5.58 -9.38 22.05
CA LEU A 386 -6.96 -8.91 22.17
C LEU A 386 -7.75 -9.80 23.13
N ASP A 387 -7.74 -11.11 22.88
CA ASP A 387 -8.47 -12.10 23.69
C ASP A 387 -7.67 -12.57 24.93
N LYS A 388 -6.38 -12.23 25.02
CA LYS A 388 -5.43 -12.64 26.09
C LYS A 388 -5.34 -14.16 26.26
N ARG A 389 -5.45 -14.91 25.16
CA ARG A 389 -5.36 -16.38 25.13
C ARG A 389 -4.60 -16.84 23.91
N ASN A 390 -4.20 -18.10 23.91
CA ASN A 390 -3.60 -18.69 22.72
C ASN A 390 -4.67 -18.98 21.65
N ILE A 391 -4.42 -18.56 20.42
CA ILE A 391 -5.24 -18.82 19.24
C ILE A 391 -4.40 -19.52 18.16
N PHE A 392 -5.04 -19.97 17.09
CA PHE A 392 -4.36 -20.49 15.91
C PHE A 392 -4.49 -19.50 14.75
N ILE A 393 -3.36 -19.17 14.13
CA ILE A 393 -3.29 -18.28 12.96
C ILE A 393 -2.76 -19.04 11.73
N PRO A 394 -3.14 -18.61 10.52
CA PRO A 394 -2.58 -19.14 9.29
C PRO A 394 -1.05 -18.93 9.21
N PRO A 395 -0.29 -19.89 8.67
CA PRO A 395 1.18 -19.80 8.61
C PRO A 395 1.71 -18.77 7.60
N SER A 396 0.95 -18.41 6.57
CA SER A 396 1.41 -17.57 5.44
C SER A 396 2.13 -16.29 5.83
N GLY A 397 1.61 -15.52 6.80
CA GLY A 397 2.27 -14.30 7.29
C GLY A 397 3.65 -14.56 7.90
N SER A 398 3.76 -15.59 8.74
CA SER A 398 5.04 -16.00 9.34
C SER A 398 6.02 -16.50 8.29
N VAL A 399 5.55 -17.32 7.35
CA VAL A 399 6.37 -17.92 6.28
C VAL A 399 6.92 -16.87 5.33
N ILE A 400 6.11 -15.90 4.91
CA ILE A 400 6.55 -14.78 4.07
C ILE A 400 7.62 -13.96 4.82
N GLY A 401 7.46 -13.76 6.14
CA GLY A 401 8.51 -13.12 6.95
C GLY A 401 9.81 -13.93 6.98
N ILE A 402 9.72 -15.26 7.07
CA ILE A 402 10.87 -16.17 6.99
C ILE A 402 11.54 -16.10 5.62
N TYR A 403 10.78 -16.01 4.52
CA TYR A 403 11.34 -15.81 3.18
C TYR A 403 12.16 -14.52 3.14
N ALA A 404 11.56 -13.41 3.59
CA ALA A 404 12.25 -12.12 3.65
C ALA A 404 13.56 -12.20 4.46
N ARG A 405 13.52 -12.81 5.64
CA ARG A 405 14.69 -13.00 6.49
C ARG A 405 15.76 -13.87 5.85
N SER A 406 15.38 -15.01 5.27
CA SER A 406 16.30 -15.93 4.60
C SER A 406 16.99 -15.23 3.43
N ASP A 407 16.23 -14.52 2.61
CA ASP A 407 16.75 -13.81 1.45
C ASP A 407 17.73 -12.71 1.83
N GLN A 408 17.40 -11.90 2.84
CA GLN A 408 18.27 -10.81 3.30
C GLN A 408 19.56 -11.30 3.95
N THR A 409 19.53 -12.46 4.61
CA THR A 409 20.68 -12.97 5.37
C THR A 409 21.54 -13.96 4.58
N ARG A 410 20.95 -14.67 3.62
CA ARG A 410 21.59 -15.79 2.90
C ARG A 410 21.40 -15.74 1.38
N GLY A 411 20.59 -14.82 0.86
CA GLY A 411 20.23 -14.75 -0.55
C GLY A 411 19.05 -15.66 -0.92
N VAL A 412 18.30 -15.26 -1.95
CA VAL A 412 17.09 -15.95 -2.44
C VAL A 412 17.34 -17.40 -2.89
N HIS A 413 18.59 -17.73 -3.23
CA HIS A 413 19.00 -19.07 -3.63
C HIS A 413 19.02 -20.07 -2.46
N LYS A 414 18.99 -19.61 -1.20
CA LYS A 414 18.89 -20.48 -0.03
C LYS A 414 17.43 -20.91 0.19
N ALA A 415 17.19 -22.23 0.25
CA ALA A 415 15.89 -22.77 0.61
C ALA A 415 15.42 -22.25 1.99
N PRO A 416 14.23 -21.63 2.11
CA PRO A 416 13.69 -21.10 3.37
C PRO A 416 13.07 -22.20 4.25
N ALA A 417 13.82 -23.29 4.45
CA ALA A 417 13.50 -24.42 5.31
C ALA A 417 14.57 -24.62 6.38
N ASN A 418 14.22 -25.40 7.41
CA ASN A 418 14.96 -25.48 8.68
C ASN A 418 15.06 -24.13 9.39
N GLU A 419 14.06 -23.27 9.19
CA GLU A 419 13.98 -21.92 9.75
C GLU A 419 13.05 -21.91 10.95
N VAL A 420 13.47 -21.26 12.05
CA VAL A 420 12.64 -21.11 13.25
C VAL A 420 11.48 -20.14 12.97
N VAL A 421 10.27 -20.53 13.39
CA VAL A 421 9.07 -19.69 13.34
C VAL A 421 9.02 -18.86 14.61
N ARG A 422 9.33 -17.56 14.51
CA ARG A 422 9.30 -16.64 15.67
C ARG A 422 7.86 -16.31 16.03
N GLY A 423 7.57 -16.24 17.33
CA GLY A 423 6.24 -15.95 17.89
C GLY A 423 5.31 -17.16 18.01
N ALA A 424 5.64 -18.30 17.38
CA ALA A 424 4.85 -19.52 17.51
C ALA A 424 5.18 -20.25 18.82
N VAL A 425 4.15 -20.60 19.59
CA VAL A 425 4.25 -21.35 20.84
C VAL A 425 3.76 -22.80 20.73
N GLY A 426 3.10 -23.14 19.62
CA GLY A 426 2.56 -24.46 19.35
C GLY A 426 2.09 -24.62 17.90
N LEU A 427 1.56 -25.79 17.58
CA LEU A 427 0.98 -26.13 16.27
C LEU A 427 -0.40 -26.75 16.49
N ASP A 428 -1.33 -26.52 15.55
CA ASP A 428 -2.70 -27.04 15.62
C ASP A 428 -2.73 -28.58 15.60
N CYS A 429 -1.82 -29.20 14.85
CA CYS A 429 -1.57 -30.63 14.90
C CYS A 429 -0.07 -30.93 14.78
N GLN A 430 0.34 -32.14 15.19
CA GLN A 430 1.72 -32.60 15.08
C GLN A 430 1.80 -33.72 14.06
N TYR A 431 2.58 -33.51 13.00
CA TYR A 431 2.88 -34.56 12.04
C TYR A 431 4.11 -35.36 12.46
N ASN A 432 4.10 -36.65 12.19
CA ASN A 432 5.24 -37.54 12.38
C ASN A 432 6.09 -37.67 11.10
N LYS A 433 7.10 -38.55 11.11
CA LYS A 433 7.97 -38.76 9.95
C LYS A 433 7.25 -39.44 8.78
N GLY A 434 6.44 -40.47 9.04
CA GLY A 434 5.72 -41.19 7.97
C GLY A 434 4.73 -40.28 7.25
N GLU A 435 4.04 -39.40 7.96
CA GLU A 435 3.12 -38.42 7.36
C GLU A 435 3.86 -37.38 6.51
N GLN A 436 5.04 -36.93 6.96
CA GLN A 436 5.93 -36.07 6.17
C GLN A 436 6.38 -36.77 4.89
N ASP A 437 6.76 -38.04 4.98
CA ASP A 437 7.26 -38.82 3.84
C ASP A 437 6.18 -38.98 2.75
N ILE A 438 4.90 -38.85 3.10
CA ILE A 438 3.76 -38.83 2.14
C ILE A 438 3.50 -37.42 1.60
N LEU A 439 3.46 -36.41 2.47
CA LEU A 439 3.04 -35.05 2.10
C LEU A 439 4.12 -34.24 1.36
N ASN A 440 5.39 -34.46 1.70
CA ASN A 440 6.51 -33.71 1.13
C ASN A 440 6.72 -34.00 -0.38
N PRO A 441 6.64 -35.25 -0.90
CA PRO A 441 6.56 -35.55 -2.33
C PRO A 441 5.57 -34.68 -3.11
N LEU A 442 4.43 -34.39 -2.51
CA LEU A 442 3.37 -33.58 -3.11
C LEU A 442 3.61 -32.07 -2.97
N GLY A 443 4.68 -31.62 -2.33
CA GLY A 443 4.96 -30.19 -2.18
C GLY A 443 4.12 -29.50 -1.10
N VAL A 444 3.68 -30.25 -0.08
CA VAL A 444 3.13 -29.68 1.15
C VAL A 444 4.28 -29.40 2.10
N ASN A 445 4.50 -28.12 2.43
CA ASN A 445 5.58 -27.70 3.32
C ASN A 445 5.10 -27.76 4.76
N LEU A 446 5.48 -28.82 5.47
CA LEU A 446 5.10 -28.99 6.86
C LEU A 446 5.90 -28.08 7.79
N ILE A 447 5.22 -27.55 8.82
CA ILE A 447 5.82 -26.90 9.97
C ILE A 447 5.83 -27.91 11.13
N ARG A 448 6.98 -28.04 11.78
CA ARG A 448 7.25 -29.14 12.72
C ARG A 448 7.84 -28.62 14.03
N ALA A 449 7.41 -29.19 15.14
CA ALA A 449 8.04 -28.95 16.44
C ALA A 449 9.12 -30.01 16.69
N PHE A 450 10.32 -29.57 17.06
CA PHE A 450 11.44 -30.43 17.41
C PHE A 450 11.92 -30.11 18.82
N ALA A 451 12.08 -31.14 19.65
CA ALA A 451 12.59 -30.99 21.02
C ALA A 451 13.98 -30.32 21.00
N GLY A 452 14.15 -29.25 21.77
CA GLY A 452 15.38 -28.46 21.85
C GLY A 452 15.69 -27.58 20.63
N GLN A 453 14.93 -27.65 19.54
CA GLN A 453 15.16 -26.88 18.31
C GLN A 453 14.01 -25.91 17.96
N GLY A 454 12.87 -26.00 18.66
CA GLY A 454 11.71 -25.14 18.49
C GLY A 454 10.80 -25.55 17.32
N ILE A 455 9.89 -24.65 16.95
CA ILE A 455 8.99 -24.82 15.80
C ILE A 455 9.70 -24.33 14.53
N ARG A 456 9.73 -25.17 13.50
CA ARG A 456 10.50 -24.93 12.28
C ARG A 456 9.69 -25.19 11.02
N VAL A 457 9.92 -24.37 10.00
CA VAL A 457 9.52 -24.68 8.62
C VAL A 457 10.36 -25.87 8.13
N TRP A 458 9.72 -26.94 7.70
CA TRP A 458 10.35 -28.22 7.36
C TRP A 458 9.99 -28.68 5.93
N GLY A 459 9.98 -27.73 5.00
CA GLY A 459 9.76 -27.96 3.57
C GLY A 459 10.04 -26.69 2.77
N ALA A 460 10.52 -26.84 1.53
CA ALA A 460 10.77 -25.73 0.60
C ALA A 460 10.41 -26.11 -0.85
N ARG A 461 9.29 -26.80 -1.03
CA ARG A 461 8.78 -27.25 -2.33
C ARG A 461 7.62 -26.39 -2.82
N THR A 462 7.55 -26.21 -4.13
CA THR A 462 6.44 -25.53 -4.79
C THR A 462 5.26 -26.49 -4.97
N CYS A 463 4.15 -25.98 -5.51
CA CYS A 463 3.03 -26.79 -5.92
C CYS A 463 3.22 -27.47 -7.30
N SER A 464 4.40 -27.38 -7.92
CA SER A 464 4.60 -27.86 -9.29
C SER A 464 4.80 -29.38 -9.38
N SER A 465 4.17 -30.00 -10.38
CA SER A 465 4.46 -31.36 -10.83
C SER A 465 5.77 -31.44 -11.64
N ASN A 466 6.27 -30.31 -12.16
CA ASN A 466 7.51 -30.26 -12.93
C ASN A 466 8.73 -30.31 -12.00
N GLY A 467 9.51 -31.39 -12.10
CA GLY A 467 10.71 -31.62 -11.29
C GLY A 467 11.80 -30.54 -11.41
N LEU A 468 11.83 -29.77 -12.49
CA LEU A 468 12.75 -28.62 -12.63
C LEU A 468 12.40 -27.48 -11.67
N TRP A 469 11.11 -27.27 -11.44
CA TRP A 469 10.57 -26.18 -10.64
C TRP A 469 10.11 -26.63 -9.24
N LYS A 470 10.58 -27.80 -8.82
CA LYS A 470 10.23 -28.43 -7.55
C LYS A 470 10.49 -27.54 -6.33
N TYR A 471 11.54 -26.73 -6.32
CA TYR A 471 11.99 -26.00 -5.12
C TYR A 471 11.68 -24.50 -5.18
N ILE A 472 11.27 -23.96 -4.04
CA ILE A 472 10.88 -22.56 -3.86
C ILE A 472 12.05 -21.61 -4.14
N ASN A 473 13.23 -21.89 -3.59
CA ASN A 473 14.43 -21.06 -3.81
C ASN A 473 14.87 -21.04 -5.28
N VAL A 474 14.63 -22.11 -6.04
CA VAL A 474 14.94 -22.14 -7.46
C VAL A 474 13.99 -21.23 -8.24
N ARG A 475 12.67 -21.37 -8.07
CA ARG A 475 11.72 -20.48 -8.76
C ARG A 475 11.93 -19.02 -8.37
N ARG A 476 12.10 -18.73 -7.07
CA ARG A 476 12.30 -17.36 -6.58
C ARG A 476 13.64 -16.77 -7.05
N LEU A 477 14.69 -17.58 -7.22
CA LEU A 477 15.93 -17.13 -7.85
C LEU A 477 15.71 -16.71 -9.31
N PHE A 478 14.92 -17.47 -10.08
CA PHE A 478 14.61 -17.07 -11.46
C PHE A 478 13.80 -15.76 -11.51
N ILE A 479 12.78 -15.60 -10.65
CA ILE A 479 12.03 -14.34 -10.53
C ILE A 479 12.98 -13.17 -10.23
N PHE A 480 13.91 -13.36 -9.29
CA PHE A 480 14.93 -12.36 -8.96
C PHE A 480 15.80 -12.00 -10.17
N LEU A 481 16.28 -12.98 -10.92
CA LEU A 481 17.10 -12.75 -12.11
C LEU A 481 16.32 -12.01 -13.20
N GLU A 482 15.10 -12.47 -13.50
CA GLU A 482 14.19 -11.92 -14.50
C GLU A 482 13.88 -10.44 -14.21
N GLU A 483 13.44 -10.11 -12.99
CA GLU A 483 13.12 -8.73 -12.62
C GLU A 483 14.36 -7.84 -12.47
N SER A 484 15.50 -8.37 -12.00
CA SER A 484 16.75 -7.59 -11.92
C SER A 484 17.21 -7.18 -13.32
N ILE A 485 17.26 -8.14 -14.25
CA ILE A 485 17.68 -7.90 -15.64
C ILE A 485 16.74 -6.89 -16.28
N LYS A 486 15.42 -7.12 -16.21
CA LYS A 486 14.40 -6.20 -16.74
C LYS A 486 14.61 -4.77 -16.23
N ASN A 487 14.75 -4.58 -14.92
CA ASN A 487 14.89 -3.26 -14.32
C ASN A 487 16.18 -2.53 -14.74
N GLY A 488 17.33 -3.23 -14.78
CA GLY A 488 18.58 -2.59 -15.18
C GLY A 488 18.89 -2.61 -16.68
N THR A 489 18.01 -3.16 -17.51
CA THR A 489 18.08 -3.04 -18.97
C THR A 489 17.02 -2.11 -19.56
N ASN A 490 16.28 -1.34 -18.76
CA ASN A 490 15.28 -0.39 -19.25
C ASN A 490 15.85 0.65 -20.23
N TRP A 491 17.12 1.03 -20.09
CA TRP A 491 17.82 1.95 -21.00
C TRP A 491 17.98 1.42 -22.43
N VAL A 492 17.75 0.13 -22.69
CA VAL A 492 17.85 -0.48 -24.03
C VAL A 492 16.68 -0.07 -24.93
N VAL A 493 15.55 0.31 -24.34
CA VAL A 493 14.34 0.66 -25.08
C VAL A 493 14.57 1.95 -25.87
N PHE A 494 14.21 1.94 -27.16
CA PHE A 494 14.41 3.04 -28.12
C PHE A 494 15.86 3.32 -28.54
N GLU A 495 16.83 2.49 -28.15
CA GLU A 495 18.19 2.57 -28.66
C GLU A 495 18.32 1.99 -30.09
N PRO A 496 19.30 2.46 -30.90
CA PRO A 496 19.57 1.87 -32.20
C PRO A 496 19.92 0.38 -32.11
N ASN A 497 19.07 -0.48 -32.71
CA ASN A 497 19.24 -1.94 -32.67
C ASN A 497 20.41 -2.42 -33.56
N ASN A 498 21.63 -2.36 -33.01
CA ASN A 498 22.87 -2.70 -33.70
C ASN A 498 23.81 -3.56 -32.83
N GLU A 499 24.91 -4.05 -33.42
CA GLU A 499 25.89 -4.91 -32.74
C GLU A 499 26.53 -4.25 -31.50
N GLN A 500 26.67 -2.92 -31.49
CA GLN A 500 27.21 -2.20 -30.34
C GLN A 500 26.26 -2.26 -29.14
N LEU A 501 24.94 -2.08 -29.39
CA LEU A 501 23.91 -2.25 -28.38
C LEU A 501 23.92 -3.68 -27.84
N TRP A 502 23.96 -4.69 -28.72
CA TRP A 502 23.98 -6.10 -28.31
C TRP A 502 25.16 -6.43 -27.40
N ALA A 503 26.36 -5.97 -27.76
CA ALA A 503 27.55 -6.16 -26.96
C ALA A 503 27.46 -5.44 -25.60
N ARG A 504 26.83 -4.26 -25.53
CA ARG A 504 26.59 -3.53 -24.27
C ARG A 504 25.60 -4.26 -23.36
N VAL A 505 24.51 -4.79 -23.92
CA VAL A 505 23.55 -5.63 -23.19
C VAL A 505 24.23 -6.89 -22.65
N GLN A 506 24.97 -7.61 -23.49
CA GLN A 506 25.70 -8.81 -23.09
C GLN A 506 26.65 -8.54 -21.92
N ARG A 507 27.50 -7.51 -22.01
CA ARG A 507 28.43 -7.15 -20.93
C ARG A 507 27.73 -6.79 -19.62
N THR A 508 26.59 -6.11 -19.71
CA THR A 508 25.82 -5.69 -18.53
C THR A 508 25.24 -6.90 -17.80
N ILE A 509 24.63 -7.83 -18.54
CA ILE A 509 24.05 -9.07 -17.98
C ILE A 509 25.17 -10.00 -17.48
N ASP A 510 26.28 -10.11 -18.19
CA ASP A 510 27.43 -10.93 -17.79
C ASP A 510 28.03 -10.49 -16.45
N ALA A 511 28.23 -9.18 -16.27
CA ALA A 511 28.71 -8.62 -15.02
C ALA A 511 27.74 -8.86 -13.84
N PHE A 512 26.43 -8.87 -14.10
CA PHE A 512 25.42 -9.21 -13.10
C PHE A 512 25.45 -10.70 -12.74
N LEU A 513 25.34 -11.60 -13.71
CA LEU A 513 25.32 -13.05 -13.46
C LEU A 513 26.63 -13.54 -12.85
N THR A 514 27.76 -12.92 -13.19
CA THR A 514 29.06 -13.20 -12.55
C THR A 514 29.04 -12.87 -11.06
N ARG A 515 28.40 -11.76 -10.64
CA ARG A 515 28.23 -11.44 -9.21
C ARG A 515 27.31 -12.45 -8.54
N VAL A 516 26.18 -12.78 -9.16
CA VAL A 516 25.23 -13.78 -8.63
C VAL A 516 25.90 -15.17 -8.48
N TRP A 517 26.77 -15.56 -9.41
CA TRP A 517 27.58 -16.77 -9.29
C TRP A 517 28.60 -16.69 -8.14
N ARG A 518 29.33 -15.57 -8.00
CA ARG A 518 30.28 -15.36 -6.89
C ARG A 518 29.60 -15.39 -5.52
N ASP A 519 28.34 -14.95 -5.45
CA ASP A 519 27.51 -15.01 -4.25
C ASP A 519 26.99 -16.43 -3.94
N GLY A 520 27.35 -17.42 -4.77
CA GLY A 520 27.02 -18.83 -4.57
C GLY A 520 25.62 -19.23 -4.99
N ALA A 521 24.90 -18.39 -5.76
CA ALA A 521 23.55 -18.69 -6.21
C ALA A 521 23.51 -19.60 -7.45
N LEU A 522 24.58 -19.63 -8.24
CA LEU A 522 24.73 -20.45 -9.45
C LEU A 522 25.81 -21.53 -9.23
N MET A 523 25.59 -22.71 -9.82
CA MET A 523 26.50 -23.87 -9.79
C MET A 523 27.62 -23.73 -10.83
N GLY A 524 28.78 -24.33 -10.59
CA GLY A 524 29.87 -24.42 -11.56
C GLY A 524 31.19 -23.86 -11.02
N GLY A 525 32.31 -24.45 -11.44
CA GLY A 525 33.66 -24.01 -11.06
C GLY A 525 34.12 -22.77 -11.81
N SER A 526 33.42 -22.38 -12.88
CA SER A 526 33.65 -21.15 -13.65
C SER A 526 32.33 -20.53 -14.13
N PRO A 527 32.30 -19.23 -14.49
CA PRO A 527 31.10 -18.58 -15.02
C PRO A 527 30.49 -19.30 -16.24
N ALA A 528 31.33 -19.84 -17.13
CA ALA A 528 30.90 -20.54 -18.35
C ALA A 528 30.17 -21.87 -18.08
N GLU A 529 30.43 -22.51 -16.94
CA GLU A 529 29.66 -23.67 -16.47
C GLU A 529 28.35 -23.26 -15.79
N ALA A 530 28.31 -22.03 -15.25
CA ALA A 530 27.20 -21.52 -14.45
C ALA A 530 26.10 -20.87 -15.26
N PHE A 531 26.46 -20.13 -16.31
CA PHE A 531 25.50 -19.47 -17.19
C PHE A 531 26.05 -19.24 -18.59
N TYR A 532 25.14 -18.98 -19.54
CA TYR A 532 25.48 -18.48 -20.87
C TYR A 532 24.54 -17.33 -21.25
N ILE A 533 25.04 -16.42 -22.09
CA ILE A 533 24.29 -15.30 -22.65
C ILE A 533 24.54 -15.33 -24.15
N ASN A 534 23.49 -15.47 -24.94
CA ASN A 534 23.55 -15.45 -26.40
C ASN A 534 22.70 -14.31 -26.93
N ILE A 535 23.31 -13.39 -27.66
CA ILE A 535 22.65 -12.24 -28.28
C ILE A 535 23.36 -11.91 -29.59
N GLY A 536 22.60 -11.88 -30.69
CA GLY A 536 23.10 -11.51 -32.00
C GLY A 536 22.37 -12.22 -33.13
N ARG A 537 23.02 -12.37 -34.27
CA ARG A 537 22.46 -13.06 -35.46
C ARG A 537 22.16 -14.55 -35.24
N SER A 538 22.72 -15.14 -34.18
CA SER A 538 22.41 -16.51 -33.73
C SER A 538 21.05 -16.62 -33.05
N THR A 539 20.51 -15.51 -32.49
CA THR A 539 19.23 -15.48 -31.76
C THR A 539 18.16 -14.66 -32.47
N MET A 540 18.51 -13.87 -33.48
CA MET A 540 17.62 -12.97 -34.20
C MET A 540 17.72 -13.16 -35.71
N THR A 541 16.56 -13.22 -36.36
CA THR A 541 16.43 -13.19 -37.82
C THR A 541 16.43 -11.75 -38.35
N GLN A 542 16.51 -11.55 -39.66
CA GLN A 542 16.37 -10.20 -40.23
C GLN A 542 14.97 -9.62 -39.97
N ASP A 543 13.92 -10.45 -40.00
CA ASP A 543 12.55 -10.04 -39.65
C ASP A 543 12.45 -9.53 -38.20
N ASP A 544 13.17 -10.17 -37.26
CA ASP A 544 13.23 -9.67 -35.88
C ASP A 544 13.81 -8.26 -35.81
N LEU A 545 14.90 -8.00 -36.54
CA LEU A 545 15.55 -6.69 -36.56
C LEU A 545 14.68 -5.63 -37.25
N ASP A 546 14.05 -5.98 -38.37
CA ASP A 546 13.16 -5.09 -39.12
C ASP A 546 11.92 -4.70 -38.31
N ASN A 547 11.45 -5.60 -37.43
CA ASN A 547 10.38 -5.33 -36.47
C ASN A 547 10.88 -4.77 -35.12
N GLY A 548 12.15 -4.38 -35.01
CA GLY A 548 12.72 -3.76 -33.81
C GLY A 548 12.85 -4.70 -32.60
N ARG A 549 12.82 -6.03 -32.80
CA ARG A 549 12.99 -7.02 -31.74
C ARG A 549 14.48 -7.26 -31.46
N LEU A 550 14.83 -7.28 -30.17
CA LEU A 550 16.13 -7.72 -29.67
C LEU A 550 15.93 -8.94 -28.79
N ILE A 551 16.51 -10.08 -29.17
CA ILE A 551 16.33 -11.36 -28.48
C ILE A 551 17.65 -11.79 -27.84
N CYS A 552 17.68 -11.77 -26.51
CA CYS A 552 18.78 -12.27 -25.70
C CYS A 552 18.37 -13.57 -25.00
N VAL A 553 19.07 -14.66 -25.28
CA VAL A 553 18.82 -15.98 -24.67
C VAL A 553 19.81 -16.20 -23.54
N ILE A 554 19.29 -16.41 -22.33
CA ILE A 554 20.07 -16.58 -21.11
C ILE A 554 19.75 -17.95 -20.52
N GLY A 555 20.78 -18.73 -20.20
CA GLY A 555 20.63 -19.96 -19.43
C GLY A 555 21.46 -19.87 -18.15
N VAL A 556 20.91 -20.36 -17.03
CA VAL A 556 21.58 -20.36 -15.72
C VAL A 556 21.43 -21.72 -15.03
N ALA A 557 22.43 -22.13 -14.25
CA ALA A 557 22.45 -23.35 -13.47
C ALA A 557 22.25 -23.03 -11.98
N PRO A 558 21.02 -23.12 -11.43
CA PRO A 558 20.76 -22.76 -10.04
C PRO A 558 21.30 -23.80 -9.05
N VAL A 559 21.71 -23.35 -7.86
CA VAL A 559 22.02 -24.27 -6.75
C VAL A 559 20.74 -24.94 -6.23
N LYS A 560 20.75 -26.27 -6.16
CA LYS A 560 19.65 -27.07 -5.60
C LYS A 560 19.93 -27.46 -4.14
N PRO A 561 18.93 -27.48 -3.25
CA PRO A 561 19.13 -27.81 -1.85
C PRO A 561 19.44 -29.31 -1.66
N ALA A 562 20.35 -29.61 -0.73
CA ALA A 562 20.59 -30.97 -0.23
C ALA A 562 19.49 -31.35 0.79
N GLU A 563 18.35 -31.84 0.30
CA GLU A 563 17.20 -32.24 1.13
C GLU A 563 17.42 -33.57 1.88
N PHE A 564 18.21 -34.47 1.30
CA PHE A 564 18.52 -35.79 1.86
C PHE A 564 20.02 -35.92 2.13
N VAL A 565 20.38 -36.16 3.39
CA VAL A 565 21.75 -36.48 3.78
C VAL A 565 21.79 -37.96 4.17
N ILE A 566 22.47 -38.78 3.37
CA ILE A 566 22.54 -40.23 3.56
C ILE A 566 23.95 -40.58 4.05
N PHE A 567 24.08 -40.92 5.32
CA PHE A 567 25.30 -41.53 5.86
C PHE A 567 25.23 -43.04 5.67
N ARG A 568 26.17 -43.61 4.92
CA ARG A 568 26.33 -45.06 4.78
C ARG A 568 27.47 -45.50 5.70
N ILE A 569 27.16 -46.32 6.69
CA ILE A 569 28.13 -46.87 7.65
C ILE A 569 28.31 -48.35 7.30
N THR A 570 29.56 -48.76 7.11
CA THR A 570 29.92 -50.17 6.93
C THR A 570 30.87 -50.60 8.04
N GLN A 571 30.92 -51.91 8.30
CA GLN A 571 31.96 -52.48 9.15
C GLN A 571 33.22 -52.68 8.30
N LYS A 572 34.36 -52.19 8.80
CA LYS A 572 35.65 -52.44 8.16
C LYS A 572 36.03 -53.92 8.33
N THR A 573 36.13 -54.66 7.24
CA THR A 573 36.72 -56.01 7.21
C THR A 573 38.23 -55.90 6.96
N SER A 574 39.02 -56.83 7.52
CA SER A 574 40.48 -56.76 7.63
C SER A 574 41.27 -56.70 6.30
N ASP A 575 40.61 -56.90 5.17
CA ASP A 575 41.25 -57.04 3.85
C ASP A 575 41.06 -55.80 2.93
N GLU A 576 40.74 -54.63 3.49
CA GLU A 576 40.79 -53.32 2.80
C GLU A 576 41.62 -52.23 3.53
#